data_AF-A0A6A6ZCM4-F1
#
_entry.id   AF-A0A6A6ZCM4-F1
#
_cell.length_a   1.000
_cell.length_b   1.000
_cell.length_c   1.000
_cell.angle_alpha   90.00
_cell.angle_beta   90.00
_cell.angle_gamma   90.00
#
_symmetry.space_group_name_H-M   'P 1'
#
loop_
_entity.id
_entity.type
_entity.pdbx_description
1 polymer ?
#
loop_
_entity_poly.entity_id
_entity_poly.type
_entity_poly.pdbx_seq_one_letter_code
_entity_poly.pdbx_strand_id
1 'polypeptide(L)'
;MPKEPSACSVRAPRKASSTTERRVRAARVQESGLEMSFRCQRCEEKNLRCFVDTVSGRCAGCISVAADCSLFVSEEDWEKVAREKREKRLVLARLEAATAQARVELLEVEDREMEYLRRDLKILEVQDRASEASGSST
;
A
#
# COMPACT_ATOMS: atom_id res chain seq x y z
N MET A 1 69.32 32.58 45.11
CA MET A 1 68.13 31.71 45.11
C MET A 1 67.32 32.00 43.85
N PRO A 2 67.45 31.23 42.76
CA PRO A 2 66.59 31.42 41.59
C PRO A 2 65.23 30.74 41.83
N LYS A 3 64.17 31.40 41.39
CA LYS A 3 62.77 31.01 41.58
C LYS A 3 62.35 30.10 40.42
N GLU A 4 61.93 28.87 40.72
CA GLU A 4 61.52 27.91 39.69
C GLU A 4 60.18 28.30 39.04
N PRO A 5 60.02 28.10 37.71
CA PRO A 5 58.79 28.40 37.02
C PRO A 5 57.71 27.35 37.32
N SER A 6 56.55 27.82 37.77
CA SER A 6 55.35 27.05 38.06
C SER A 6 54.91 26.22 36.85
N ALA A 7 54.75 24.91 37.05
CA ALA A 7 54.27 23.98 36.04
C ALA A 7 52.86 24.35 35.56
N CYS A 8 52.71 24.59 34.25
CA CYS A 8 51.41 24.68 33.59
C CYS A 8 50.69 23.34 33.66
N SER A 9 49.52 23.29 34.31
CA SER A 9 48.65 22.11 34.30
C SER A 9 48.07 21.90 32.89
N VAL A 10 48.42 20.79 32.24
CA VAL A 10 47.80 20.37 30.98
C VAL A 10 46.33 20.00 31.25
N ARG A 11 45.38 20.78 30.71
CA ARG A 11 43.94 20.53 30.82
C ARG A 11 43.61 19.20 30.13
N ALA A 12 42.95 18.29 30.84
CA ALA A 12 42.43 17.05 30.26
C ALA A 12 41.49 17.34 29.07
N PRO A 13 41.50 16.49 28.01
CA PRO A 13 40.63 16.68 26.87
C PRO A 13 39.16 16.68 27.30
N ARG A 14 38.43 17.73 26.89
CA ARG A 14 36.99 17.86 27.19
C ARG A 14 36.24 16.69 26.54
N LYS A 15 35.36 16.03 27.31
CA LYS A 15 34.41 15.04 26.75
C LYS A 15 33.65 15.68 25.59
N ALA A 16 33.50 14.95 24.49
CA ALA A 16 32.82 15.45 23.30
C ALA A 16 31.38 15.88 23.63
N SER A 17 30.88 16.92 22.96
CA SER A 17 29.47 17.28 23.09
C SER A 17 28.59 16.21 22.44
N SER A 18 27.38 16.00 22.95
CA SER A 18 26.41 15.05 22.39
C SER A 18 26.10 15.29 20.90
N THR A 19 26.30 16.50 20.41
CA THR A 19 26.18 16.86 18.98
C THR A 19 27.38 16.37 18.16
N THR A 20 28.59 16.49 18.71
CA THR A 20 29.82 16.00 18.07
C THR A 20 29.78 14.48 17.92
N GLU A 21 29.36 13.76 18.97
CA GLU A 21 29.24 12.31 18.95
C GLU A 21 28.23 11.81 17.90
N ARG A 22 27.06 12.47 17.79
CA ARG A 22 26.06 12.16 16.76
C ARG A 22 26.59 12.36 15.35
N ARG A 23 27.34 13.44 15.09
CA ARG A 23 27.92 13.70 13.77
C ARG A 23 28.99 12.66 13.40
N VAL A 24 29.84 12.29 14.36
CA VAL A 24 30.83 11.22 14.17
C VAL A 24 30.13 9.88 13.89
N ARG A 25 29.05 9.57 14.60
CA ARG A 25 28.24 8.38 14.33
C ARG A 25 27.61 8.42 12.93
N ALA A 26 27.00 9.55 12.55
CA ALA A 26 26.38 9.70 11.23
C ALA A 26 27.41 9.54 10.10
N ALA A 27 28.62 10.08 10.25
CA ALA A 27 29.71 9.92 9.29
C ALA A 27 30.12 8.45 9.12
N ARG A 28 30.30 7.71 10.23
CA ARG A 28 30.58 6.27 10.18
C ARG A 28 29.49 5.51 9.43
N VAL A 29 28.22 5.83 9.68
CA VAL A 29 27.09 5.19 8.99
C VAL A 29 27.03 5.58 7.52
N GLN A 30 27.52 6.75 7.11
CA GLN A 30 27.65 7.07 5.67
C GLN A 30 28.76 6.27 4.98
N GLU A 31 29.84 5.96 5.70
CA GLU A 31 30.99 5.24 5.14
C GLU A 31 30.78 3.72 5.12
N SER A 32 30.17 3.15 6.16
CA SER A 32 30.04 1.70 6.33
C SER A 32 28.58 1.20 6.42
N GLY A 33 27.61 2.10 6.43
CA GLY A 33 26.20 1.73 6.49
C GLY A 33 25.70 1.15 5.16
N LEU A 34 24.62 0.37 5.24
CA LEU A 34 23.99 -0.21 4.06
C LEU A 34 23.13 0.85 3.37
N GLU A 35 23.35 1.05 2.07
CA GLU A 35 22.49 1.89 1.24
C GLU A 35 21.17 1.17 0.97
N MET A 36 20.07 1.71 1.49
CA MET A 36 18.74 1.17 1.25
C MET A 36 18.11 1.81 0.01
N SER A 37 17.48 0.99 -0.83
CA SER A 37 16.67 1.45 -1.96
C SER A 37 15.40 2.16 -1.49
N PHE A 38 14.77 1.66 -0.42
CA PHE A 38 13.67 2.33 0.27
C PHE A 38 14.23 3.35 1.26
N ARG A 39 13.89 4.63 1.05
CA ARG A 39 14.39 5.74 1.84
C ARG A 39 13.40 6.05 2.97
N CYS A 40 13.90 6.50 4.12
CA CYS A 40 13.00 7.11 5.09
C CYS A 40 12.37 8.38 4.50
N GLN A 41 11.19 8.78 4.99
CA GLN A 41 10.42 9.89 4.45
C GLN A 41 11.27 11.16 4.24
N ARG A 42 12.10 11.52 5.23
CA ARG A 42 12.99 12.69 5.13
C ARG A 42 14.03 12.56 4.02
N CYS A 43 14.64 11.38 3.87
CA CYS A 43 15.62 11.13 2.82
C CYS A 43 14.96 11.13 1.44
N GLU A 44 13.71 10.67 1.35
CA GLU A 44 12.91 10.74 0.12
C GLU A 44 12.57 12.19 -0.25
N GLU A 45 11.99 12.97 0.68
CA GLU A 45 11.65 14.38 0.48
C GLU A 45 12.84 15.24 0.04
N LYS A 46 14.02 14.94 0.60
CA LYS A 46 15.26 15.68 0.30
C LYS A 46 16.09 15.06 -0.82
N ASN A 47 15.61 13.99 -1.46
CA ASN A 47 16.33 13.23 -2.48
C ASN A 47 17.75 12.81 -2.05
N LEU A 48 17.92 12.46 -0.77
CA LEU A 48 19.18 12.02 -0.20
C LEU A 48 19.29 10.49 -0.22
N ARG A 49 20.52 9.98 -0.36
CA ARG A 49 20.80 8.56 -0.16
C ARG A 49 20.57 8.19 1.31
N CYS A 50 19.97 7.02 1.54
CA CYS A 50 19.59 6.55 2.87
C CYS A 50 20.53 5.43 3.30
N PHE A 51 21.62 5.79 3.97
CA PHE A 51 22.54 4.83 4.60
C PHE A 51 22.08 4.51 6.00
N VAL A 52 21.95 3.22 6.31
CA VAL A 52 21.27 2.74 7.51
C VAL A 52 22.25 2.08 8.47
N ASP A 53 22.12 2.45 9.74
CA ASP A 53 22.70 1.74 10.86
C ASP A 53 21.73 0.63 11.29
N THR A 54 22.06 -0.62 10.98
CA THR A 54 21.21 -1.79 11.29
C THR A 54 21.02 -2.02 12.78
N VAL A 55 21.94 -1.52 13.62
CA VAL A 55 21.84 -1.67 15.08
C VAL A 55 20.84 -0.69 15.67
N SER A 56 20.78 0.54 15.16
CA SER A 56 19.83 1.55 15.66
C SER A 56 18.54 1.67 14.85
N GLY A 57 18.49 1.05 13.67
CA GLY A 57 17.38 1.19 12.72
C GLY A 57 17.23 2.62 12.17
N ARG A 58 18.24 3.48 12.34
CA ARG A 58 18.20 4.89 11.92
C ARG A 58 19.17 5.14 10.78
N CYS A 59 18.77 5.99 9.84
CA CYS A 59 19.66 6.41 8.77
C CYS A 59 20.62 7.53 9.22
N ALA A 60 21.78 7.64 8.55
CA ALA A 60 22.78 8.66 8.85
C ALA A 60 22.20 10.09 8.81
N GLY A 61 21.30 10.36 7.86
CA GLY A 61 20.60 11.64 7.73
C GLY A 61 19.79 11.99 8.99
N CYS A 62 19.01 11.03 9.50
CA CYS A 62 18.22 11.21 10.73
C CYS A 62 19.10 11.26 11.99
N ILE A 63 20.19 10.49 12.05
CA ILE A 63 21.14 10.52 13.18
C ILE A 63 21.80 11.90 13.28
N SER A 64 22.24 12.48 12.16
CA SER A 64 22.99 13.74 12.13
C SER A 64 22.24 14.92 12.76
N VAL A 65 20.91 14.89 12.67
CA VAL A 65 20.00 15.94 13.15
C VAL A 65 19.17 15.51 14.36
N ALA A 66 19.34 14.28 14.85
CA ALA A 66 18.44 13.61 15.80
C ALA A 66 16.95 13.79 15.46
N ALA A 67 16.59 13.53 14.22
CA ALA A 67 15.19 13.35 13.84
C ALA A 67 14.81 11.88 13.99
N ASP A 68 13.52 11.62 14.13
CA ASP A 68 12.98 10.28 14.00
C ASP A 68 13.15 9.77 12.57
N CYS A 69 13.29 8.46 12.44
CA CYS A 69 13.56 7.79 11.17
C CYS A 69 12.42 6.84 10.85
N SER A 70 11.54 7.23 9.93
CA SER A 70 10.41 6.41 9.44
C SER A 70 10.86 5.33 8.45
N LEU A 71 12.08 4.83 8.60
CA LEU A 71 12.64 3.83 7.71
C LEU A 71 11.93 2.47 7.84
N PHE A 72 11.50 2.13 9.06
CA PHE A 72 10.79 0.91 9.37
C PHE A 72 9.36 1.23 9.77
N VAL A 73 8.40 0.63 9.07
CA VAL A 73 6.99 0.61 9.44
C VAL A 73 6.82 -0.31 10.65
N SER A 74 6.04 0.11 11.64
CA SER A 74 5.86 -0.68 12.86
C SER A 74 5.12 -2.00 12.59
N GLU A 75 5.31 -3.00 13.44
CA GLU A 75 4.53 -4.25 13.37
C GLU A 75 3.03 -3.97 13.50
N GLU A 76 2.65 -2.99 14.32
CA GLU A 76 1.26 -2.55 14.50
C GLU A 76 0.66 -2.00 13.20
N ASP A 77 1.40 -1.15 12.49
CA ASP A 77 0.96 -0.61 11.19
C ASP A 77 0.79 -1.74 10.16
N TRP A 78 1.69 -2.72 10.15
CA TRP A 78 1.56 -3.90 9.30
C TRP A 78 0.33 -4.75 9.66
N GLU A 79 0.07 -4.93 10.95
CA GLU A 79 -1.10 -5.68 11.41
C GLU A 79 -2.40 -4.98 11.02
N LYS A 80 -2.44 -3.65 11.09
CA LYS A 80 -3.57 -2.84 10.63
C LYS A 80 -3.82 -3.06 9.14
N VAL A 81 -2.79 -2.97 8.29
CA VAL A 81 -2.91 -3.24 6.85
C VAL A 81 -3.38 -4.68 6.59
N ALA A 82 -2.87 -5.65 7.35
CA ALA A 82 -3.27 -7.05 7.22
C ALA A 82 -4.76 -7.24 7.59
N ARG A 83 -5.24 -6.55 8.62
CA ARG A 83 -6.65 -6.56 9.05
C ARG A 83 -7.56 -5.95 7.99
N GLU A 84 -7.23 -4.76 7.49
CA GLU A 84 -7.96 -4.12 6.41
C GLU A 84 -8.02 -5.00 5.15
N LYS A 85 -6.92 -5.69 4.82
CA LYS A 85 -6.87 -6.62 3.69
C LYS A 85 -7.81 -7.82 3.88
N ARG A 86 -7.90 -8.37 5.11
CA ARG A 86 -8.82 -9.46 5.43
C ARG A 86 -10.28 -9.01 5.31
N GLU A 87 -10.61 -7.83 5.83
CA GLU A 87 -11.96 -7.26 5.72
C GLU A 87 -12.37 -7.03 4.26
N LYS A 88 -11.49 -6.41 3.46
CA LYS A 88 -11.74 -6.18 2.03
C LYS A 88 -11.93 -7.48 1.26
N ARG A 89 -11.19 -8.54 1.58
CA ARG A 89 -11.38 -9.87 0.97
C ARG A 89 -12.76 -10.45 1.28
N LEU A 90 -13.24 -10.29 2.52
CA LEU A 90 -14.59 -10.74 2.87
C LEU A 90 -15.67 -9.96 2.13
N VAL A 91 -15.49 -8.64 1.96
CA VAL A 91 -16.41 -7.81 1.17
C VAL A 91 -16.42 -8.26 -0.30
N LEU A 92 -15.25 -8.49 -0.90
CA LEU A 92 -15.15 -8.99 -2.28
C LEU A 92 -15.89 -10.31 -2.46
N ALA A 93 -15.68 -11.28 -1.55
CA ALA A 93 -16.36 -12.57 -1.63
C ALA A 93 -17.90 -12.44 -1.56
N ARG A 94 -18.41 -11.52 -0.73
CA ARG A 94 -19.86 -11.24 -0.66
C ARG A 94 -20.39 -10.61 -1.95
N LEU A 95 -19.64 -9.66 -2.53
CA LEU A 95 -20.02 -9.02 -3.79
C LEU A 95 -19.99 -9.99 -4.97
N GLU A 96 -19.01 -10.90 -5.01
CA GLU A 96 -18.94 -11.97 -6.00
C GLU A 96 -20.16 -12.89 -5.91
N ALA A 97 -20.54 -13.30 -4.69
CA ALA A 97 -21.73 -14.11 -4.48
C ALA A 97 -23.02 -13.39 -4.92
N ALA A 98 -23.18 -12.11 -4.56
CA ALA A 98 -24.33 -11.30 -4.98
C ALA A 98 -24.37 -11.12 -6.51
N THR A 99 -23.21 -10.93 -7.13
CA THR A 99 -23.09 -10.82 -8.60
C THR A 99 -23.47 -12.14 -9.27
N ALA A 100 -23.07 -13.28 -8.71
CA ALA A 100 -23.46 -14.58 -9.21
C ALA A 100 -24.98 -14.80 -9.11
N GLN A 101 -25.60 -14.39 -8.00
CA GLN A 101 -27.06 -14.45 -7.84
C GLN A 101 -27.79 -13.58 -8.87
N ALA A 102 -27.36 -12.32 -9.04
CA ALA A 102 -27.95 -11.43 -10.03
C ALA A 102 -27.83 -11.97 -11.47
N ARG A 103 -26.75 -12.70 -11.79
CA ARG A 103 -26.62 -13.38 -13.09
C ARG A 103 -27.62 -14.51 -13.26
N VAL A 104 -27.92 -15.27 -12.21
CA VAL A 104 -28.94 -16.32 -12.27
C VAL A 104 -30.31 -15.70 -12.49
N GLU A 105 -30.66 -14.65 -11.73
CA GLU A 105 -31.93 -13.94 -11.89
C GLU A 105 -32.11 -13.36 -13.29
N LEU A 106 -31.02 -12.84 -13.90
CA LEU A 106 -31.05 -12.37 -15.28
C LEU A 106 -31.39 -13.51 -16.26
N LEU A 107 -30.74 -14.67 -16.12
CA LEU A 107 -31.02 -15.83 -16.97
C LEU A 107 -32.47 -16.31 -16.84
N GLU A 108 -33.06 -16.24 -15.65
CA GLU A 108 -34.48 -16.58 -15.43
C GLU A 108 -35.43 -15.58 -16.09
N VAL A 109 -35.03 -14.30 -16.22
CA VAL A 109 -35.80 -13.31 -16.97
C VAL A 109 -35.67 -13.56 -18.47
N GLU A 110 -34.46 -13.83 -18.96
CA GLU A 110 -34.21 -14.13 -20.38
C GLU A 110 -34.96 -15.40 -20.83
N ASP A 111 -35.02 -16.44 -20.00
CA ASP A 111 -35.79 -17.65 -20.32
C ASP A 111 -37.29 -17.35 -20.44
N ARG A 112 -37.85 -16.55 -19.53
CA ARG A 112 -39.25 -16.10 -19.61
C ARG A 112 -39.53 -15.25 -20.85
N GLU A 113 -38.59 -14.38 -21.23
CA GLU A 113 -38.69 -13.61 -22.48
C GLU A 113 -38.79 -14.56 -23.69
N MET A 114 -37.96 -15.60 -23.73
CA MET A 114 -37.99 -16.60 -24.80
C MET A 114 -39.30 -17.41 -24.82
N GLU A 115 -39.88 -17.69 -23.66
CA GLU A 115 -41.21 -18.32 -23.59
C GLU A 115 -42.31 -17.44 -24.20
N TYR A 116 -42.28 -16.13 -23.91
CA TYR A 116 -43.23 -15.18 -24.50
C TYR A 116 -43.04 -15.06 -26.01
N LEU A 117 -41.81 -14.94 -26.50
CA LEU A 117 -41.53 -14.92 -27.94
C LEU A 117 -42.03 -16.19 -28.64
N ARG A 118 -41.84 -17.36 -28.03
CA ARG A 118 -42.34 -18.63 -28.58
C ARG A 118 -43.88 -18.66 -28.63
N ARG A 119 -44.54 -18.14 -27.59
CA ARG A 119 -46.00 -18.04 -27.55
C ARG A 119 -46.51 -17.11 -28.63
N ASP A 120 -45.92 -15.93 -28.77
CA ASP A 120 -46.35 -14.91 -29.73
C ASP A 120 -46.17 -15.39 -31.17
N LEU A 121 -45.05 -16.06 -31.46
CA LEU A 121 -44.83 -16.68 -32.76
C LEU A 121 -45.95 -17.67 -33.12
N LYS A 122 -46.35 -18.51 -32.16
CA LYS A 122 -47.42 -19.49 -32.38
C LYS A 122 -48.78 -18.83 -32.61
N ILE A 123 -49.04 -17.69 -31.97
CA ILE A 123 -50.27 -16.90 -32.20
C ILE A 123 -50.26 -16.34 -33.62
N LEU A 124 -49.14 -15.77 -34.07
CA LEU A 124 -48.97 -15.26 -35.43
C LEU A 124 -49.21 -16.35 -36.48
N GLU A 125 -48.62 -17.54 -36.31
CA GLU A 125 -48.84 -18.67 -37.23
C GLU A 125 -50.31 -19.09 -37.35
N VAL A 126 -51.09 -19.02 -36.26
CA VAL A 126 -52.53 -19.34 -36.29
C VAL A 126 -53.31 -18.25 -37.02
N GLN A 127 -52.95 -16.98 -36.83
CA GLN A 127 -53.57 -15.85 -37.52
C GLN A 127 -53.29 -15.90 -39.03
N ASP A 128 -52.05 -16.19 -39.42
CA ASP A 128 -51.66 -16.33 -40.83
C ASP A 128 -52.49 -17.41 -41.52
N ARG A 129 -52.57 -18.62 -40.93
CA ARG A 129 -53.41 -19.71 -41.47
C ARG A 129 -54.89 -19.34 -41.58
N ALA A 130 -55.43 -18.60 -40.60
CA ALA A 130 -56.81 -18.15 -40.64
C ALA A 130 -57.05 -17.14 -41.77
N SER A 131 -56.10 -16.22 -41.99
CA SER A 131 -56.16 -15.24 -43.06
C SER A 131 -56.03 -15.89 -44.45
N GLU A 132 -55.13 -16.85 -44.63
CA GLU A 132 -54.97 -17.62 -45.88
C GLU A 132 -56.24 -18.42 -46.23
N ALA A 133 -56.86 -19.07 -45.24
CA ALA A 133 -58.10 -19.81 -45.44
C ALA A 133 -59.27 -18.88 -45.85
N SER A 134 -59.32 -17.66 -45.30
CA SER A 134 -60.34 -16.68 -45.64
C SER A 134 -60.12 -16.03 -47.02
N GLY A 135 -58.88 -15.87 -47.46
CA GLY A 135 -58.52 -15.30 -48.77
C GLY A 135 -58.63 -16.27 -49.96
N SER A 136 -58.63 -17.58 -49.70
CA SER A 136 -58.76 -18.63 -50.73
C SER A 136 -60.22 -18.92 -51.17
N SER A 137 -61.21 -18.24 -50.61
CA SER A 137 -62.65 -18.50 -50.86
C SER A 137 -63.34 -17.49 -51.80
N THR A 138 -62.58 -16.82 -52.67
CA THR A 138 -63.11 -15.92 -53.72
C THR A 138 -62.52 -16.28 -55.07
#